data_AF-A0A7Z9G716-F1
#
_entry.id   AF-A0A7Z9G716-F1
#
_cell.length_a   1.000
_cell.length_b   1.000
_cell.length_c   1.000
_cell.angle_alpha   90.00
_cell.angle_beta   90.00
_cell.angle_gamma   90.00
#
_symmetry.space_group_name_H-M   'P 1'
#
loop_
_entity.id
_entity.type
_entity.pdbx_description
1 polymer ?
#
loop_
_entity_poly.entity_id
_entity_poly.type
_entity_poly.pdbx_seq_one_letter_code
_entity_poly.pdbx_strand_id
1 'polypeptide(L)'
;MKKIGEYTCRGRVKRNTTQRITLFDGRFDTGYKVTSFYVLPEDPTVAAEDVTGVLATEPGAATLDWNLGDQRQIAWAGNKSDSSSSTQMTVIDPDNFIVEDLFFYGDNPFGSTSRVNYMITMEKYETTDWRGALAMVRNSAQSSSSTT
;
A
#
# COMPACT_ATOMS: atom_id res chain seq x y z
N MET A 1 17.15 3.10 -13.62
CA MET A 1 16.92 3.59 -12.24
C MET A 1 18.08 3.10 -11.39
N LYS A 2 18.64 3.95 -10.54
CA LYS A 2 19.74 3.59 -9.63
C LYS A 2 19.20 3.55 -8.21
N LYS A 3 19.37 2.44 -7.49
CA LYS A 3 19.00 2.35 -6.07
C LYS A 3 19.87 3.31 -5.27
N ILE A 4 19.24 4.13 -4.44
CA ILE A 4 19.89 5.15 -3.59
C ILE A 4 19.59 4.96 -2.11
N GLY A 5 18.71 4.03 -1.73
CA GLY A 5 18.45 3.71 -0.33
C GLY A 5 17.36 2.67 -0.14
N GLU A 6 17.09 2.38 1.13
CA GLU A 6 15.97 1.57 1.59
C GLU A 6 15.17 2.38 2.61
N TYR A 7 13.87 2.13 2.65
CA TYR A 7 12.95 2.83 3.53
C TYR A 7 11.91 1.86 4.06
N THR A 8 11.57 2.02 5.34
CA THR A 8 10.55 1.18 5.99
C THR A 8 9.51 2.09 6.61
N CYS A 9 8.24 1.83 6.28
CA CYS A 9 7.10 2.43 6.93
C CYS A 9 6.35 1.35 7.72
N ARG A 10 6.00 1.63 8.97
CA ARG A 10 5.24 0.72 9.81
C ARG A 10 4.28 1.50 10.69
N GLY A 11 3.17 0.88 11.03
CA GLY A 11 2.18 1.51 11.90
C GLY A 11 0.95 0.65 12.08
N ARG A 12 -0.12 1.30 12.55
CA ARG A 12 -1.43 0.69 12.71
C ARG A 12 -2.52 1.67 12.31
N VAL A 13 -3.60 1.16 11.73
CA VAL A 13 -4.78 1.95 11.36
C VAL A 13 -6.03 1.31 11.98
N LYS A 14 -7.10 2.10 12.14
CA LYS A 14 -8.39 1.53 12.49
C LYS A 14 -8.98 0.81 11.28
N ARG A 15 -9.84 -0.16 11.52
CA ARG A 15 -10.65 -0.78 10.48
C ARG A 15 -11.28 0.26 9.55
N ASN A 16 -11.29 -0.02 8.24
CA ASN A 16 -11.92 0.80 7.20
C ASN A 16 -11.40 2.24 7.16
N THR A 17 -10.11 2.43 7.44
CA THR A 17 -9.48 3.74 7.35
C THR A 17 -8.30 3.73 6.39
N THR A 18 -8.14 4.85 5.69
CA THR A 18 -7.01 5.12 4.81
C THR A 18 -6.00 5.99 5.55
N GLN A 19 -4.75 5.55 5.61
CA GLN A 19 -3.61 6.31 6.08
C GLN A 19 -2.80 6.82 4.90
N ARG A 20 -2.54 8.13 4.85
CA ARG A 20 -1.57 8.73 3.93
C ARG A 20 -0.16 8.60 4.51
N ILE A 21 0.77 8.13 3.69
CA ILE A 21 2.20 8.04 3.97
C ILE A 21 2.88 8.99 2.98
N THR A 22 3.39 10.12 3.47
CA THR A 22 4.08 11.10 2.64
C THR A 22 5.52 10.67 2.40
N LEU A 23 5.86 10.43 1.13
CA LEU A 23 7.16 9.96 0.69
C LEU A 23 7.97 11.03 -0.07
N PHE A 24 7.30 12.10 -0.52
CA PHE A 24 7.91 13.20 -1.25
C PHE A 24 9.08 13.80 -0.48
N ASP A 25 10.24 13.85 -1.13
CA ASP A 25 11.49 14.33 -0.54
C ASP A 25 11.94 15.69 -1.11
N GLY A 26 11.06 16.37 -1.85
CA GLY A 26 11.35 17.63 -2.53
C GLY A 26 11.88 17.47 -3.95
N ARG A 27 12.07 16.25 -4.45
CA ARG A 27 12.60 15.99 -5.80
C ARG A 27 11.69 15.05 -6.59
N PHE A 28 11.43 15.41 -7.85
CA PHE A 28 10.64 14.59 -8.78
C PHE A 28 11.48 13.56 -9.55
N ASP A 29 12.80 13.61 -9.41
CA ASP A 29 13.77 12.68 -9.98
C ASP A 29 14.09 11.51 -9.04
N THR A 30 13.39 11.42 -7.91
CA THR A 30 13.45 10.25 -7.02
C THR A 30 12.07 9.66 -6.81
N GLY A 31 12.03 8.40 -6.40
CA GLY A 31 10.82 7.73 -5.99
C GLY A 31 11.11 6.40 -5.35
N TYR A 32 10.05 5.69 -4.97
CA TYR A 32 10.10 4.49 -4.18
C TYR A 32 9.45 3.34 -4.94
N LYS A 33 9.99 2.14 -4.75
CA LYS A 33 9.40 0.89 -5.19
C LYS A 33 9.13 0.04 -3.96
N VAL A 34 7.88 -0.35 -3.76
CA VAL A 34 7.48 -1.32 -2.74
C VAL A 34 8.09 -2.67 -3.08
N THR A 35 8.82 -3.24 -2.13
CA THR A 35 9.45 -4.56 -2.23
C THR A 35 8.89 -5.56 -1.23
N SER A 36 8.22 -5.09 -0.17
CA SER A 36 7.54 -5.94 0.79
C SER A 36 6.35 -5.22 1.40
N PHE A 37 5.26 -5.95 1.61
CA PHE A 37 4.05 -5.45 2.25
C PHE A 37 3.41 -6.55 3.11
N TYR A 38 3.30 -6.28 4.41
CA TYR A 38 2.65 -7.14 5.39
C TYR A 38 1.51 -6.40 6.06
N VAL A 39 0.44 -7.12 6.34
CA VAL A 39 -0.63 -6.72 7.26
C VAL A 39 -0.77 -7.79 8.33
N LEU A 40 -1.02 -7.39 9.57
CA LEU A 40 -1.13 -8.29 10.71
C LEU A 40 -2.30 -7.85 11.61
N PRO A 41 -3.00 -8.79 12.27
CA PRO A 41 -4.04 -8.46 13.25
C PRO A 41 -3.51 -7.66 14.43
N GLU A 42 -4.42 -7.02 15.18
CA GLU A 42 -4.07 -6.38 16.45
C GLU A 42 -3.72 -7.43 17.51
N ASP A 43 -4.49 -8.51 17.57
CA ASP A 43 -4.24 -9.66 18.41
C ASP A 43 -4.08 -10.96 17.57
N PRO A 44 -2.84 -11.45 17.36
CA PRO A 44 -2.60 -12.66 16.59
C PRO A 44 -3.04 -13.95 17.31
N THR A 45 -3.52 -13.86 18.57
CA THR A 45 -4.03 -15.01 19.32
C THR A 45 -5.53 -15.22 19.14
N VAL A 46 -6.23 -14.23 18.57
CA VAL A 46 -7.67 -14.29 18.31
C VAL A 46 -7.92 -14.96 16.96
N ALA A 47 -8.58 -16.12 17.01
CA ALA A 47 -9.02 -16.79 15.80
C ALA A 47 -10.04 -15.93 15.04
N ALA A 48 -9.97 -15.96 13.71
CA ALA A 48 -10.80 -15.16 12.80
C ALA A 48 -10.57 -13.64 12.88
N GLU A 49 -9.51 -13.18 13.55
CA GLU A 49 -8.99 -11.82 13.35
C GLU A 49 -8.19 -11.78 12.03
N ASP A 50 -8.92 -11.96 10.94
CA ASP A 50 -8.37 -11.87 9.59
C ASP A 50 -8.23 -10.40 9.24
N VAL A 51 -7.12 -10.02 8.60
CA VAL A 51 -6.89 -8.65 8.17
C VAL A 51 -6.49 -8.57 6.72
N THR A 52 -6.87 -7.45 6.09
CA THR A 52 -6.63 -7.19 4.69
C THR A 52 -6.10 -5.78 4.54
N GLY A 53 -5.22 -5.57 3.56
CA GLY A 53 -4.75 -4.24 3.22
C GLY A 53 -4.46 -4.06 1.74
N VAL A 54 -4.57 -2.81 1.31
CA VAL A 54 -4.30 -2.36 -0.05
C VAL A 54 -3.41 -1.13 0.00
N LEU A 55 -2.38 -1.12 -0.84
CA LEU A 55 -1.56 0.05 -1.12
C LEU A 55 -1.98 0.66 -2.44
N ALA A 56 -2.19 1.98 -2.44
CA ALA A 56 -2.52 2.72 -3.65
C ALA A 56 -1.75 4.04 -3.72
N THR A 57 -1.58 4.57 -4.92
CA THR A 57 -0.95 5.87 -5.17
C THR A 57 -1.91 7.05 -5.04
N GLU A 58 -3.21 6.77 -4.94
CA GLU A 58 -4.28 7.77 -4.85
C GLU A 58 -5.27 7.39 -3.74
N PRO A 59 -5.83 8.36 -2.98
CA PRO A 59 -6.69 8.06 -1.84
C PRO A 59 -7.98 7.34 -2.26
N GLY A 60 -8.54 7.65 -3.42
CA GLY A 60 -9.78 7.04 -3.93
C GLY A 60 -9.62 5.60 -4.40
N ALA A 61 -8.39 5.15 -4.65
CA ALA A 61 -8.10 3.77 -5.06
C ALA A 61 -7.70 2.87 -3.88
N ALA A 62 -7.39 3.45 -2.72
CA ALA A 62 -7.08 2.71 -1.49
C ALA A 62 -8.39 2.21 -0.85
N THR A 63 -8.91 1.08 -1.35
CA THR A 63 -10.18 0.48 -0.91
C THR A 63 -10.07 -1.05 -0.77
N LEU A 64 -11.10 -1.71 -0.23
CA LEU A 64 -11.17 -3.19 -0.18
C LEU A 64 -11.52 -3.85 -1.51
N ASP A 65 -11.86 -3.07 -2.53
CA ASP A 65 -12.16 -3.61 -3.84
C ASP A 65 -10.84 -3.96 -4.54
N TRP A 66 -10.42 -5.22 -4.44
CA TRP A 66 -9.18 -5.71 -5.03
C TRP A 66 -9.33 -5.78 -6.55
N ASN A 67 -8.98 -4.68 -7.21
CA ASN A 67 -9.06 -4.53 -8.65
C ASN A 67 -7.65 -4.46 -9.24
N LEU A 68 -7.12 -5.61 -9.67
CA LEU A 68 -5.80 -5.71 -10.30
C LEU A 68 -5.73 -4.98 -11.67
N GLY A 69 -6.87 -4.56 -12.22
CA GLY A 69 -6.93 -3.71 -13.41
C GLY A 69 -6.76 -2.21 -13.10
N ASP A 70 -6.91 -1.80 -11.84
CA ASP A 70 -6.69 -0.41 -11.42
C ASP A 70 -5.19 -0.20 -11.14
N GLN A 71 -4.51 0.55 -12.02
CA GLN A 71 -3.06 0.78 -11.92
C GLN A 71 -2.67 1.67 -10.73
N ARG A 72 -3.65 2.29 -10.07
CA ARG A 72 -3.43 3.06 -8.84
C ARG A 72 -3.31 2.13 -7.63
N GLN A 73 -3.84 0.91 -7.68
CA GLN A 73 -3.59 -0.12 -6.66
C GLN A 73 -2.32 -0.89 -7.02
N ILE A 74 -1.36 -0.90 -6.10
CA ILE A 74 0.01 -1.35 -6.40
C ILE A 74 0.47 -2.50 -5.51
N ALA A 75 -0.26 -2.80 -4.44
CA ALA A 75 -0.03 -4.00 -3.65
C ALA A 75 -1.25 -4.37 -2.81
N TRP A 76 -1.36 -5.66 -2.52
CA TRP A 76 -2.43 -6.27 -1.75
C TRP A 76 -1.82 -7.23 -0.74
N ALA A 77 -2.35 -7.24 0.46
CA ALA A 77 -1.92 -8.19 1.49
C ALA A 77 -3.11 -8.66 2.30
N GLY A 78 -3.05 -9.91 2.73
CA GLY A 78 -4.02 -10.51 3.63
C GLY A 78 -3.31 -11.35 4.68
N ASN A 79 -3.84 -11.38 5.87
CA ASN A 79 -3.42 -12.29 6.92
C ASN A 79 -4.65 -12.99 7.47
N LYS A 80 -4.62 -14.32 7.46
CA LYS A 80 -5.65 -15.15 8.06
C LYS A 80 -5.12 -15.73 9.37
N SER A 81 -5.90 -15.60 10.43
CA SER A 81 -5.52 -16.08 11.77
C SER A 81 -6.42 -17.24 12.21
N ASP A 82 -5.85 -18.42 12.35
CA ASP A 82 -6.47 -19.59 12.95
C ASP A 82 -5.88 -19.84 14.35
N SER A 83 -6.56 -20.62 15.19
CA SER A 83 -6.16 -20.90 16.59
C SER A 83 -4.74 -21.48 16.79
N SER A 84 -4.09 -21.96 15.72
CA SER A 84 -2.76 -22.58 15.77
C SER A 84 -1.79 -22.08 14.70
N SER A 85 -2.23 -21.21 13.80
CA SER A 85 -1.42 -20.75 12.66
C SER A 85 -1.91 -19.43 12.11
N SER A 86 -1.00 -18.63 11.56
CA SER A 86 -1.32 -17.46 10.76
C SER A 86 -0.78 -17.66 9.35
N THR A 87 -1.58 -17.36 8.34
CA THR A 87 -1.20 -17.44 6.92
C THR A 87 -1.17 -16.04 6.32
N GLN A 88 0.00 -15.63 5.83
CA GLN A 88 0.19 -14.38 5.12
C GLN A 88 0.08 -14.59 3.61
N MET A 89 -0.64 -13.69 2.93
CA MET A 89 -0.62 -13.53 1.48
C MET A 89 -0.18 -12.10 1.16
N THR A 90 0.64 -11.96 0.12
CA THR A 90 1.06 -10.67 -0.42
C THR A 90 1.19 -10.76 -1.93
N VAL A 91 0.66 -9.76 -2.63
CA VAL A 91 0.84 -9.53 -4.06
C VAL A 91 1.30 -8.09 -4.24
N ILE A 92 2.41 -7.87 -4.93
CA ILE A 92 2.96 -6.53 -5.19
C ILE A 92 3.11 -6.40 -6.70
N ASP A 93 2.59 -5.31 -7.28
CA ASP A 93 2.83 -4.98 -8.68
C ASP A 93 4.34 -4.80 -8.89
N PRO A 94 5.02 -5.63 -9.71
CA PRO A 94 6.45 -5.49 -9.95
C PRO A 94 6.83 -4.18 -10.63
N ASP A 95 5.89 -3.47 -11.25
CA ASP A 95 6.11 -2.20 -11.95
C ASP A 95 5.67 -0.98 -11.13
N ASN A 96 5.37 -1.16 -9.83
CA ASN A 96 5.03 -0.05 -8.95
C ASN A 96 6.16 0.99 -8.84
N PHE A 97 5.78 2.27 -8.84
CA PHE A 97 6.69 3.39 -8.59
C PHE A 97 5.92 4.58 -8.02
N ILE A 98 6.40 5.10 -6.88
CA ILE A 98 5.72 6.14 -6.10
C ILE A 98 6.64 7.33 -5.93
N VAL A 99 6.17 8.53 -6.27
CA VAL A 99 6.96 9.77 -6.15
C VAL A 99 6.55 10.57 -4.92
N GLU A 100 5.26 10.76 -4.69
CA GLU A 100 4.77 11.71 -3.67
C GLU A 100 4.18 11.02 -2.44
N ASP A 101 3.04 10.35 -2.61
CA ASP A 101 2.30 9.76 -1.50
C ASP A 101 1.93 8.32 -1.79
N LEU A 102 1.91 7.55 -0.70
CA LEU A 102 1.41 6.20 -0.66
C LEU A 102 0.22 6.17 0.29
N PHE A 103 -0.88 5.58 -0.13
CA PHE A 103 -2.09 5.41 0.67
C PHE A 103 -2.22 3.95 1.06
N PHE A 104 -2.33 3.70 2.36
CA PHE A 104 -2.62 2.38 2.90
C PHE A 104 -4.05 2.34 3.40
N TYR A 105 -4.83 1.40 2.88
CA TYR A 105 -6.13 1.05 3.43
C TYR A 105 -6.03 -0.26 4.20
N GLY A 106 -6.61 -0.33 5.40
CA GLY A 106 -6.68 -1.56 6.20
C GLY A 106 -8.11 -1.90 6.63
N ASP A 107 -8.47 -3.18 6.52
CA ASP A 107 -9.68 -3.76 7.11
C ASP A 107 -9.37 -4.93 8.02
N ASN A 108 -10.20 -5.04 9.06
CA ASN A 108 -10.21 -6.11 10.03
C ASN A 108 -11.70 -6.38 10.35
N PRO A 109 -12.33 -7.37 9.68
CA PRO A 109 -13.74 -7.68 9.86
C PRO A 109 -14.15 -8.07 11.28
N PHE A 110 -13.22 -8.43 12.17
CA PHE A 110 -13.51 -8.97 13.51
C PHE A 110 -14.33 -8.03 14.39
N GLY A 111 -14.04 -6.72 14.36
CA GLY A 111 -14.75 -5.75 15.19
C GLY A 111 -14.70 -4.33 14.62
N SER A 112 -15.69 -3.50 14.93
CA SER A 112 -15.75 -2.12 14.42
C SER A 112 -14.64 -1.20 14.98
N THR A 113 -14.03 -1.57 16.11
CA THR A 113 -12.92 -0.84 16.73
C THR A 113 -11.57 -1.50 16.52
N SER A 114 -11.55 -2.63 15.81
CA SER A 114 -10.33 -3.39 15.55
C SER A 114 -9.35 -2.59 14.69
N ARG A 115 -8.08 -3.01 14.72
CA ARG A 115 -6.99 -2.35 14.02
C ARG A 115 -6.28 -3.32 13.09
N VAL A 116 -5.57 -2.74 12.13
CA VAL A 116 -4.67 -3.46 11.23
C VAL A 116 -3.27 -2.91 11.43
N ASN A 117 -2.34 -3.77 11.81
CA ASN A 117 -0.91 -3.46 11.81
C ASN A 117 -0.38 -3.61 10.38
N TYR A 118 0.56 -2.76 9.99
CA TYR A 118 1.20 -2.85 8.67
C TYR A 118 2.71 -2.62 8.75
N MET A 119 3.42 -3.26 7.82
CA MET A 119 4.83 -3.02 7.57
C MET A 119 5.10 -3.04 6.07
N ILE A 120 5.68 -1.95 5.57
CA ILE A 120 5.99 -1.72 4.16
C ILE A 120 7.50 -1.50 4.08
N THR A 121 8.17 -2.27 3.22
CA THR A 121 9.57 -2.02 2.86
C THR A 121 9.63 -1.55 1.42
N MET A 122 10.42 -0.52 1.18
CA MET A 122 10.60 0.13 -0.10
C MET A 122 12.07 0.33 -0.40
N GLU A 123 12.40 0.28 -1.67
CA GLU A 123 13.68 0.73 -2.20
C GLU A 123 13.50 2.10 -2.82
N LYS A 124 14.41 3.02 -2.48
CA LYS A 124 14.43 4.36 -3.08
C LYS A 124 15.33 4.36 -4.30
N TYR A 125 14.87 4.98 -5.38
CA TYR A 125 15.58 5.07 -6.64
C TYR A 125 15.73 6.52 -7.10
N GLU A 126 16.88 6.80 -7.69
CA GLU A 126 17.06 7.93 -8.60
C GLU A 126 16.59 7.50 -10.00
N THR A 127 15.80 8.36 -10.63
CA THR A 127 15.20 8.18 -11.94
C THR A 127 15.39 9.44 -12.77
N THR A 128 15.08 9.37 -14.05
CA THR A 128 15.03 10.55 -14.92
C THR A 128 13.73 11.31 -14.68
N ASP A 129 13.75 12.64 -14.70
CA ASP A 129 12.57 13.51 -14.48
C ASP A 129 11.32 13.04 -15.24
N TRP A 130 11.47 12.68 -16.53
CA TRP A 130 10.34 12.26 -17.36
C TRP A 130 9.66 10.97 -16.88
N ARG A 131 10.39 10.07 -16.19
CA ARG A 131 9.80 8.82 -15.64
C ARG A 131 9.05 9.10 -14.35
N GLY A 132 9.57 9.98 -13.50
CA GLY A 132 8.82 10.48 -12.34
C GLY A 132 7.53 11.17 -12.78
N ALA A 133 7.63 12.07 -13.75
CA ALA A 133 6.48 12.75 -14.34
C ALA A 133 5.48 11.78 -15.01
N LEU A 134 5.95 10.77 -15.74
CA LEU A 134 5.07 9.78 -16.36
C LEU A 134 4.30 8.94 -15.33
N ALA A 135 4.96 8.54 -14.23
CA ALA A 135 4.30 7.82 -13.14
C ALA A 135 3.18 8.67 -12.52
N MET A 136 3.46 9.95 -12.28
CA MET A 136 2.47 10.92 -11.81
C MET A 136 1.29 11.05 -12.77
N VAL A 137 1.55 11.28 -14.07
CA VAL A 137 0.50 11.43 -15.09
C VAL A 137 -0.37 10.17 -15.22
N ARG A 138 0.23 8.97 -15.19
CA ARG A 138 -0.50 7.70 -15.27
C ARG A 138 -1.51 7.56 -14.13
N ASN A 139 -1.08 7.90 -12.92
CA ASN A 139 -1.91 7.79 -11.72
C ASN A 139 -3.04 8.83 -11.75
N SER A 140 -2.73 10.08 -12.10
CA SER A 140 -3.74 11.15 -12.20
C SER A 140 -4.75 10.92 -13.33
N ALA A 141 -4.33 10.39 -14.48
CA ALA A 141 -5.23 10.14 -15.61
C ALA A 141 -6.37 9.16 -15.25
N GLN A 142 -6.07 8.09 -14.53
CA GLN A 142 -7.08 7.11 -14.08
C GLN A 142 -7.92 7.62 -12.91
N SER A 143 -7.40 8.56 -12.12
CA SER A 143 -8.18 9.27 -11.11
C SER A 143 -9.33 10.05 -11.75
N SER A 144 -9.08 10.71 -12.87
CA SER A 144 -10.08 11.52 -13.57
C SER A 144 -11.18 10.71 -14.28
N SER A 145 -10.94 9.45 -14.63
CA SER A 145 -11.90 8.61 -15.34
C SER A 145 -12.91 7.89 -14.43
N SER A 146 -12.81 8.04 -13.10
CA SER A 146 -13.64 7.33 -12.13
C SER A 146 -14.95 8.07 -11.76
N THR A 147 -15.31 9.17 -12.45
CA THR A 147 -16.42 10.06 -12.09
C THR A 147 -17.56 10.07 -13.12
N THR A 148 -17.96 8.93 -13.68
CA THR A 148 -19.15 8.86 -14.57
C THR A 148 -20.14 7.82 -14.10
#